data_AF-A0A674GH41-F1
#
_entry.id   AF-A0A674GH41-F1
#
_cell.length_a   1.000
_cell.length_b   1.000
_cell.length_c   1.000
_cell.angle_alpha   90.00
_cell.angle_beta   90.00
_cell.angle_gamma   90.00
#
_symmetry.space_group_name_H-M   'P 1'
#
loop_
_entity.id
_entity.type
_entity.pdbx_description
1 polymer ?
#
loop_
_entity_poly.entity_id
_entity_poly.type
_entity_poly.pdbx_seq_one_letter_code
_entity_poly.pdbx_strand_id
1 'polypeptide(L)'
;MRAPRGGGGGWKMAAGGGSAGRPCAAWLLIAAAALSAVQVSAVEVNTPEEMFVENGTDAKLPCTFTSVEVISSAASVSWSFQPEGAATRISFFYYSNGKSYPGKDIPFKDRITWAGDLNKKDASITISNMQFRDNGTYICDVKNPPDIVVKPGEIRVRVVEKGIHSPYMIFFFLLTCFLFSTSIPCLNHFYWGWGSGLEGTTVFLILFFQVLIIEPVSVNCLKTVCHAVFLYAH
;
A
#
# COMPACT_ATOMS: atom_id res chain seq x y z
N MET A 1 -11.33 83.97 42.07
CA MET A 1 -9.90 84.05 42.48
C MET A 1 -9.34 82.64 42.44
N ARG A 2 -8.71 82.30 41.32
CA ARG A 2 -7.28 81.95 41.20
C ARG A 2 -7.03 80.46 41.48
N ALA A 3 -7.14 79.66 40.42
CA ALA A 3 -6.60 78.31 40.34
C ALA A 3 -5.07 78.34 40.54
N PRO A 4 -4.47 77.35 41.22
CA PRO A 4 -3.01 77.27 41.30
C PRO A 4 -2.45 76.81 39.96
N ARG A 5 -1.39 77.51 39.54
CA ARG A 5 -0.66 77.32 38.29
C ARG A 5 -0.10 75.90 38.21
N GLY A 6 -0.41 75.20 37.12
CA GLY A 6 0.28 73.98 36.72
C GLY A 6 1.78 74.28 36.55
N GLY A 7 2.58 73.73 37.45
CA GLY A 7 4.03 73.71 37.32
C GLY A 7 4.40 72.72 36.21
N GLY A 8 4.93 73.23 35.11
CA GLY A 8 5.57 72.42 34.07
C GLY A 8 6.80 71.73 34.66
N GLY A 9 6.61 70.51 35.16
CA GLY A 9 7.69 69.58 35.45
C GLY A 9 8.27 69.09 34.14
N GLY A 10 9.29 69.77 33.64
CA GLY A 10 10.10 69.28 32.53
C GLY A 10 10.73 67.95 32.94
N TRP A 11 10.33 66.87 32.28
CA TRP A 11 11.02 65.60 32.37
C TRP A 11 12.35 65.79 31.66
N LYS A 12 13.40 66.14 32.41
CA LYS A 12 14.77 66.04 31.91
C LYS A 12 15.02 64.57 31.62
N MET A 13 15.07 64.22 30.33
CA MET A 13 15.69 62.98 29.87
C MET A 13 17.14 63.02 30.34
N ALA A 14 17.43 62.43 31.49
CA ALA A 14 18.79 62.06 31.82
C ALA A 14 19.20 61.03 30.77
N ALA A 15 20.10 61.41 29.88
CA ALA A 15 20.86 60.47 29.09
C ALA A 15 21.75 59.68 30.06
N GLY A 16 21.15 58.71 30.74
CA GLY A 16 21.86 57.66 31.42
C GLY A 16 22.54 56.86 30.33
N GLY A 17 23.84 57.08 30.16
CA GLY A 17 24.73 56.18 29.45
C GLY A 17 24.76 54.85 30.19
N GLY A 18 23.68 54.08 30.08
CA GLY A 18 23.72 52.65 30.32
C GLY A 18 24.56 52.09 29.20
N SER A 19 25.76 51.60 29.53
CA SER A 19 26.50 50.79 28.59
C SER A 19 25.53 49.72 28.10
N ALA A 20 25.36 49.62 26.78
CA ALA A 20 24.85 48.40 26.18
C ALA A 20 25.87 47.34 26.58
N GLY A 21 25.66 46.74 27.75
CA GLY A 21 26.46 45.65 28.26
C GLY A 21 26.37 44.59 27.18
N ARG A 22 27.48 44.43 26.44
CA ARG A 22 27.66 43.38 25.45
C ARG A 22 27.05 42.12 26.07
N PRO A 23 26.09 41.43 25.42
CA PRO A 23 25.57 40.20 25.98
C PRO A 23 26.78 39.35 26.35
N CYS A 24 26.94 39.06 27.65
CA CYS A 24 28.13 38.34 28.11
C CYS A 24 28.24 37.10 27.23
N ALA A 25 29.45 36.77 26.77
CA ALA A 25 29.67 35.60 25.93
C ALA A 25 28.97 34.36 26.51
N ALA A 26 28.87 34.26 27.84
CA ALA A 26 28.05 33.30 28.57
C ALA A 26 26.57 33.19 28.10
N TRP A 27 25.84 34.28 27.90
CA TRP A 27 24.44 34.26 27.43
C TRP A 27 24.32 33.80 25.97
N LEU A 28 25.27 34.18 25.12
CA LEU A 28 25.36 33.68 23.74
C LEU A 28 25.71 32.19 23.71
N LEU A 29 26.58 31.73 24.60
CA LEU A 29 26.94 30.32 24.75
C LEU A 29 25.78 29.48 25.32
N ILE A 30 24.98 30.02 26.24
CA ILE A 30 23.77 29.36 26.76
C ILE A 30 22.71 29.25 25.66
N ALA A 31 22.48 30.30 24.88
CA ALA A 31 21.54 30.24 23.75
C ALA A 31 22.00 29.27 22.65
N ALA A 32 23.30 29.26 22.33
CA ALA A 32 23.89 28.30 21.40
C ALA A 32 23.83 26.86 21.92
N ALA A 33 24.04 26.64 23.22
CA ALA A 33 23.89 25.34 23.85
C ALA A 33 22.42 24.87 23.87
N ALA A 34 21.46 25.77 24.09
CA ALA A 34 20.03 25.45 24.03
C ALA A 34 19.56 25.05 22.62
N LEU A 35 20.15 25.63 21.57
CA LEU A 35 19.90 25.23 20.17
C LEU A 35 20.50 23.85 19.82
N SER A 36 21.53 23.40 20.55
CA SER A 36 22.19 22.11 20.30
C SER A 36 21.53 20.88 20.95
N ALA A 37 20.45 21.07 21.71
CA ALA A 37 19.79 19.99 22.46
C ALA A 37 18.57 19.37 21.75
N VAL A 38 18.28 19.75 20.49
CA VAL A 38 17.18 19.13 19.73
C VAL A 38 17.66 17.80 19.16
N GLN A 39 17.39 16.70 19.88
CA GLN A 39 17.50 15.37 19.30
C GLN A 39 16.35 15.17 18.32
N VAL A 40 16.65 15.17 17.02
CA VAL A 40 15.68 14.80 15.98
C VAL A 40 15.77 13.28 15.84
N SER A 41 14.70 12.59 16.22
CA SER A 41 14.55 11.17 15.91
C SER A 41 13.77 11.02 14.59
N ALA A 42 14.11 9.98 13.83
CA ALA A 42 13.51 9.68 12.54
C ALA A 42 12.48 8.56 12.70
N VAL A 43 11.29 8.74 12.10
CA VAL A 43 10.33 7.65 11.92
C VAL A 43 10.69 6.88 10.65
N GLU A 44 10.94 5.58 10.78
CA GLU A 44 11.13 4.67 9.65
C GLU A 44 9.87 3.84 9.44
N VAL A 45 9.29 3.92 8.24
CA VAL A 45 8.08 3.19 7.86
C VAL A 45 8.47 1.92 7.09
N ASN A 46 7.94 0.79 7.55
CA ASN A 46 8.15 -0.54 6.97
C ASN A 46 6.86 -1.05 6.33
N THR A 47 6.91 -1.22 5.01
CA THR A 47 5.84 -1.73 4.14
C THR A 47 6.43 -2.67 3.09
N PRO A 48 5.68 -3.68 2.62
CA PRO A 48 6.09 -4.49 1.48
C PRO A 48 6.12 -3.64 0.20
N GLU A 49 7.07 -3.92 -0.69
CA GLU A 49 7.20 -3.19 -1.96
C GLU A 49 6.03 -3.46 -2.91
N GLU A 50 5.61 -4.72 -3.01
CA GLU A 50 4.52 -5.16 -3.88
C GLU A 50 3.64 -6.21 -3.19
N MET A 51 2.33 -6.17 -3.46
CA MET A 51 1.35 -7.09 -2.92
C MET A 51 0.32 -7.48 -3.98
N PHE A 52 -0.08 -8.76 -3.98
CA PHE A 52 -1.13 -9.28 -4.83
C PHE A 52 -2.39 -9.55 -4.01
N VAL A 53 -3.54 -9.14 -4.52
CA VAL A 53 -4.83 -9.26 -3.86
C VAL A 53 -5.83 -9.87 -4.82
N GLU A 54 -6.63 -10.83 -4.38
CA GLU A 54 -7.67 -11.40 -5.26
C GLU A 54 -8.87 -10.46 -5.38
N ASN A 55 -9.42 -10.35 -6.59
CA ASN A 55 -10.61 -9.57 -6.87
C ASN A 55 -11.81 -10.03 -6.00
N GLY A 56 -12.48 -9.07 -5.36
CA GLY A 56 -13.61 -9.30 -4.47
C GLY A 56 -13.26 -9.72 -3.04
N THR A 57 -11.98 -9.72 -2.67
CA THR A 57 -11.53 -10.06 -1.30
C THR A 57 -11.14 -8.81 -0.51
N ASP A 58 -11.06 -8.95 0.82
CA ASP A 58 -10.61 -7.87 1.70
C ASP A 58 -9.08 -7.88 1.79
N ALA A 59 -8.45 -6.73 1.59
CA ALA A 59 -7.00 -6.58 1.72
C ALA A 59 -6.64 -5.79 2.98
N LYS A 60 -5.78 -6.38 3.82
CA LYS A 60 -5.07 -5.63 4.86
C LYS A 60 -3.80 -5.04 4.24
N LEU A 61 -3.69 -3.72 4.21
CA LEU A 61 -2.47 -3.02 3.80
C LEU A 61 -1.59 -2.81 5.04
N PRO A 62 -0.48 -3.57 5.17
CA PRO A 62 0.38 -3.48 6.32
C PRO A 62 1.21 -2.19 6.28
N CYS A 63 1.19 -1.43 7.38
CA CYS A 63 2.11 -0.30 7.58
C CYS A 63 2.59 -0.33 9.02
N THR A 64 3.84 -0.67 9.23
CA THR A 64 4.48 -0.66 10.55
C THR A 64 5.54 0.41 10.59
N PHE A 65 5.86 0.94 11.76
CA PHE A 65 6.90 1.95 11.86
C PHE A 65 7.78 1.75 13.09
N THR A 66 9.01 2.23 13.00
CA THR A 66 9.93 2.29 14.12
C THR A 66 10.13 3.76 14.47
N SER A 67 9.82 4.13 15.71
CA SER A 67 10.21 5.39 16.33
C SER A 67 10.91 5.11 17.65
N VAL A 68 11.92 5.92 17.96
CA VAL A 68 12.66 5.94 19.24
C VAL A 68 11.86 6.67 20.32
N GLU A 69 10.99 7.61 19.92
CA GLU A 69 10.18 8.40 20.83
C GLU A 69 8.89 7.66 21.21
N VAL A 70 8.33 7.99 22.37
CA VAL A 70 7.00 7.52 22.76
C VAL A 70 5.99 8.12 21.78
N ILE A 71 4.99 7.32 21.39
CA ILE A 71 3.92 7.82 20.52
C ILE A 71 3.13 8.87 21.27
N SER A 72 3.26 10.11 20.80
CA SER A 72 2.60 11.25 21.42
C SER A 72 1.13 11.29 21.01
N SER A 73 0.31 12.02 21.77
CA SER A 73 -1.08 12.28 21.39
C SER A 73 -1.20 13.06 20.07
N ALA A 74 -0.11 13.71 19.62
CA ALA A 74 -0.03 14.40 18.35
C ALA A 74 0.30 13.48 17.16
N ALA A 75 0.52 12.18 17.40
CA ALA A 75 0.77 11.23 16.33
C ALA A 75 -0.42 11.16 15.36
N SER A 76 -0.12 11.11 14.06
CA SER A 76 -1.13 11.00 13.01
C SER A 76 -0.67 10.12 11.87
N VAL A 77 -1.64 9.52 11.19
CA VAL A 77 -1.40 8.68 10.01
C VAL A 77 -2.24 9.21 8.87
N SER A 78 -1.64 9.33 7.70
CA SER A 78 -2.33 9.63 6.46
C SER A 78 -2.07 8.54 5.45
N TRP A 79 -3.14 8.05 4.83
CA TRP A 79 -3.06 7.16 3.69
C TRP A 79 -3.47 7.90 2.42
N SER A 80 -2.68 7.71 1.37
CA SER A 80 -2.97 8.24 0.05
C SER A 80 -2.81 7.16 -1.02
N PHE A 81 -3.53 7.32 -2.12
CA PHE A 81 -3.58 6.40 -3.23
C PHE A 81 -3.17 7.11 -4.51
N GLN A 82 -2.31 6.47 -5.27
CA GLN A 82 -1.93 6.89 -6.62
C GLN A 82 -2.34 5.78 -7.59
N PRO A 83 -3.38 6.00 -8.41
CA PRO A 83 -3.72 5.06 -9.48
C PRO A 83 -2.54 4.84 -10.43
N GLU A 84 -2.44 3.63 -10.99
CA GLU A 84 -1.41 3.34 -12.00
C GLU A 84 -1.59 4.27 -13.22
N GLY A 85 -0.52 4.97 -13.62
CA GLY A 85 -0.55 5.94 -14.71
C GLY A 85 -1.07 7.35 -14.34
N ALA A 86 -1.53 7.58 -13.11
CA ALA A 86 -1.94 8.91 -12.65
C ALA A 86 -0.77 9.71 -12.03
N ALA A 87 -0.70 11.00 -12.33
CA ALA A 87 0.32 11.90 -11.76
C ALA A 87 -0.02 12.40 -10.34
N THR A 88 -1.28 12.33 -9.93
CA THR A 88 -1.78 12.92 -8.68
C THR A 88 -2.08 11.86 -7.62
N ARG A 89 -1.68 12.14 -6.38
CA ARG A 89 -2.02 11.35 -5.19
C ARG A 89 -3.35 11.84 -4.60
N ILE A 90 -4.18 10.91 -4.13
CA ILE A 90 -5.48 11.18 -3.52
C ILE A 90 -5.41 10.73 -2.06
N SER A 91 -5.57 11.65 -1.11
CA SER A 91 -5.71 11.28 0.31
C SER A 91 -7.09 10.71 0.54
N PHE A 92 -7.17 9.52 1.16
CA PHE A 92 -8.43 8.81 1.33
C PHE A 92 -8.69 8.36 2.77
N PHE A 93 -7.72 8.48 3.67
CA PHE A 93 -7.89 8.12 5.07
C PHE A 93 -6.92 8.88 5.95
N TYR A 94 -7.40 9.32 7.11
CA TYR A 94 -6.62 10.01 8.12
C TYR A 94 -6.92 9.49 9.52
N TYR A 95 -5.91 9.36 10.37
CA TYR A 95 -6.06 9.01 11.77
C TYR A 95 -5.37 10.05 12.64
N SER A 96 -6.07 10.56 13.65
CA SER A 96 -5.53 11.53 14.61
C SER A 96 -6.35 11.54 15.90
N ASN A 97 -5.70 11.81 17.03
CA ASN A 97 -6.34 11.95 18.35
C ASN A 97 -7.21 10.72 18.71
N GLY A 98 -6.75 9.51 18.39
CA GLY A 98 -7.48 8.29 18.69
C GLY A 98 -8.67 7.98 17.77
N LYS A 99 -8.89 8.78 16.71
CA LYS A 99 -10.05 8.67 15.82
C LYS A 99 -9.62 8.48 14.37
N SER A 100 -10.35 7.64 13.65
CA SER A 100 -10.22 7.46 12.22
C SER A 100 -11.21 8.33 11.44
N TYR A 101 -10.74 8.88 10.33
CA TYR A 101 -11.48 9.73 9.41
C TYR A 101 -11.31 9.14 8.00
N PRO A 102 -12.12 8.14 7.63
CA PRO A 102 -12.15 7.65 6.27
C PRO A 102 -12.70 8.73 5.34
N GLY A 103 -12.09 8.87 4.16
CA GLY A 103 -12.53 9.75 3.10
C GLY A 103 -13.92 9.36 2.64
N LYS A 104 -14.75 10.37 2.36
CA LYS A 104 -16.13 10.18 1.89
C LYS A 104 -16.23 10.01 0.38
N ASP A 105 -15.12 10.16 -0.31
CA ASP A 105 -15.05 10.21 -1.76
C ASP A 105 -14.76 8.83 -2.38
N ILE A 106 -15.23 8.64 -3.61
CA ILE A 106 -15.00 7.45 -4.43
C ILE A 106 -13.51 7.44 -4.83
N PRO A 107 -12.79 6.29 -4.80
CA PRO A 107 -13.31 4.92 -4.88
C PRO A 107 -13.45 4.15 -3.56
N PHE A 108 -13.04 4.70 -2.43
CA PHE A 108 -12.92 3.92 -1.18
C PHE A 108 -13.99 4.20 -0.12
N LYS A 109 -14.98 5.02 -0.46
CA LYS A 109 -16.14 5.29 0.39
C LYS A 109 -16.73 3.98 0.95
N ASP A 110 -16.92 3.94 2.27
CA ASP A 110 -17.50 2.84 3.05
C ASP A 110 -16.74 1.49 2.97
N ARG A 111 -15.54 1.44 2.38
CA ARG A 111 -14.73 0.22 2.26
C ARG A 111 -13.49 0.18 3.15
N ILE A 112 -13.13 1.30 3.78
CA ILE A 112 -11.90 1.41 4.58
C ILE A 112 -12.20 1.27 6.06
N THR A 113 -11.44 0.44 6.74
CA THR A 113 -11.45 0.32 8.19
C THR A 113 -10.04 0.43 8.76
N TRP A 114 -9.94 0.99 9.96
CA TRP A 114 -8.69 1.03 10.71
C TRP A 114 -8.38 -0.36 11.26
N ALA A 115 -7.21 -0.91 10.92
CA ALA A 115 -6.79 -2.25 11.34
C ALA A 115 -5.56 -2.23 12.26
N GLY A 116 -4.89 -1.08 12.39
CA GLY A 116 -3.69 -0.90 13.19
C GLY A 116 -3.93 -0.60 14.66
N ASP A 117 -2.83 -0.43 15.39
CA ASP A 117 -2.78 0.07 16.76
C ASP A 117 -1.51 0.90 16.87
N LEU A 118 -1.68 2.23 16.97
CA LEU A 118 -0.53 3.12 17.05
C LEU A 118 0.35 2.76 18.23
N ASN A 119 -0.18 2.35 19.38
CA ASN A 119 0.64 1.99 20.55
C ASN A 119 1.57 0.80 20.28
N LYS A 120 1.22 -0.05 19.30
CA LYS A 120 2.04 -1.18 18.83
C LYS A 120 2.85 -0.85 17.58
N LYS A 121 2.91 0.43 17.21
CA LYS A 121 3.55 0.96 16.01
C LYS A 121 3.00 0.34 14.71
N ASP A 122 1.70 0.04 14.71
CA ASP A 122 0.96 -0.49 13.57
C ASP A 122 -0.04 0.56 13.06
N ALA A 123 0.18 1.01 11.83
CA ALA A 123 -0.61 1.99 11.10
C ALA A 123 -1.43 1.37 9.94
N SER A 124 -1.65 0.06 9.99
CA SER A 124 -2.34 -0.69 8.95
C SER A 124 -3.82 -0.31 8.78
N ILE A 125 -4.32 -0.46 7.57
CA ILE A 125 -5.74 -0.33 7.22
C ILE A 125 -6.23 -1.59 6.51
N THR A 126 -7.54 -1.78 6.48
CA THR A 126 -8.18 -2.80 5.66
C THR A 126 -9.08 -2.13 4.63
N ILE A 127 -9.00 -2.57 3.38
CA ILE A 127 -9.87 -2.16 2.29
C ILE A 127 -10.71 -3.37 1.90
N SER A 128 -12.03 -3.27 2.03
CA SER A 128 -12.94 -4.34 1.70
C SER A 128 -13.25 -4.41 0.20
N ASN A 129 -13.59 -5.63 -0.25
CA ASN A 129 -14.05 -5.89 -1.62
C ASN A 129 -13.15 -5.24 -2.70
N MET A 130 -11.85 -5.56 -2.69
CA MET A 130 -10.86 -5.01 -3.61
C MET A 130 -11.21 -5.32 -5.06
N GLN A 131 -11.10 -4.31 -5.94
CA GLN A 131 -11.47 -4.39 -7.35
C GLN A 131 -10.26 -4.09 -8.24
N PHE A 132 -10.29 -4.52 -9.51
CA PHE A 132 -9.22 -4.17 -10.48
C PHE A 132 -8.94 -2.67 -10.62
N ARG A 133 -9.94 -1.82 -10.40
CA ARG A 133 -9.78 -0.35 -10.39
C ARG A 133 -9.00 0.20 -9.19
N ASP A 134 -8.83 -0.62 -8.14
CA ASP A 134 -8.10 -0.28 -6.93
C ASP A 134 -6.58 -0.56 -7.10
N ASN A 135 -6.14 -0.95 -8.31
CA ASN A 135 -4.74 -1.11 -8.68
C ASN A 135 -3.99 0.22 -8.65
N GLY A 136 -2.85 0.22 -7.98
CA GLY A 136 -1.99 1.40 -7.89
C GLY A 136 -1.05 1.35 -6.70
N THR A 137 -0.46 2.50 -6.39
CA THR A 137 0.47 2.66 -5.27
C THR A 137 -0.27 3.26 -4.08
N TYR A 138 -0.19 2.59 -2.94
CA TYR A 138 -0.72 3.05 -1.66
C TYR A 138 0.43 3.57 -0.81
N ILE A 139 0.25 4.76 -0.23
CA ILE A 139 1.30 5.46 0.50
C ILE A 139 0.82 5.71 1.93
N CYS A 140 1.62 5.25 2.90
CA CYS A 140 1.42 5.43 4.32
C CYS A 140 2.41 6.47 4.87
N ASP A 141 1.89 7.60 5.33
CA ASP A 141 2.65 8.68 5.97
C ASP A 141 2.31 8.70 7.47
N VAL A 142 3.29 8.38 8.31
CA VAL A 142 3.15 8.33 9.77
C VAL A 142 3.94 9.47 10.38
N LYS A 143 3.26 10.40 11.04
CA LYS A 143 3.85 11.56 11.73
C LYS A 143 3.78 11.36 13.24
N ASN A 144 4.92 11.45 13.92
CA ASN A 144 4.98 11.44 15.39
C ASN A 144 5.82 12.63 15.89
N PRO A 145 5.31 13.88 15.86
CA PRO A 145 6.07 15.02 16.40
C PRO A 145 6.52 14.76 17.85
N PRO A 146 7.78 15.08 18.23
CA PRO A 146 8.78 15.89 17.52
C PRO A 146 9.57 15.18 16.40
N ASP A 147 9.33 13.90 16.15
CA ASP A 147 10.04 13.13 15.12
C ASP A 147 9.72 13.66 13.72
N ILE A 148 10.76 13.89 12.93
CA ILE A 148 10.62 14.24 11.52
C ILE A 148 10.49 12.94 10.73
N VAL A 149 9.40 12.81 9.98
CA VAL A 149 9.18 11.68 9.08
C VAL A 149 10.15 11.79 7.92
N VAL A 150 11.05 10.82 7.80
CA VAL A 150 12.12 10.87 6.78
C VAL A 150 11.63 10.32 5.45
N LYS A 151 10.78 9.28 5.45
CA LYS A 151 10.24 8.69 4.22
C LYS A 151 8.91 7.97 4.47
N PRO A 152 7.86 8.25 3.67
CA PRO A 152 6.62 7.48 3.74
C PRO A 152 6.82 6.05 3.19
N GLY A 153 6.03 5.10 3.68
CA GLY A 153 5.98 3.75 3.13
C GLY A 153 5.14 3.72 1.86
N GLU A 154 5.56 2.97 0.86
CA GLU A 154 4.83 2.80 -0.40
C GLU A 154 4.62 1.31 -0.69
N ILE A 155 3.44 0.95 -1.18
CA ILE A 155 3.04 -0.41 -1.53
C ILE A 155 2.42 -0.39 -2.93
N ARG A 156 2.98 -1.15 -3.87
CA ARG A 156 2.34 -1.41 -5.16
C ARG A 156 1.35 -2.55 -5.01
N VAL A 157 0.06 -2.25 -5.08
CA VAL A 157 -1.00 -3.26 -4.98
C VAL A 157 -1.47 -3.65 -6.38
N ARG A 158 -1.48 -4.97 -6.64
CA ARG A 158 -2.01 -5.55 -7.86
C ARG A 158 -3.17 -6.47 -7.53
N VAL A 159 -4.36 -6.12 -7.99
CA VAL A 159 -5.53 -6.97 -7.91
C VAL A 159 -5.50 -7.96 -9.07
N VAL A 160 -5.55 -9.25 -8.74
CA VAL A 160 -5.52 -10.37 -9.67
C VAL A 160 -6.87 -11.05 -9.74
N GLU A 161 -7.12 -11.77 -10.84
CA GLU A 161 -8.30 -12.62 -10.97
C GLU A 161 -8.35 -13.59 -9.80
N LYS A 162 -9.53 -13.79 -9.22
CA LYS A 162 -9.72 -14.80 -8.19
C LYS A 162 -9.36 -16.15 -8.79
N GLY A 163 -8.31 -16.78 -8.23
CA GLY A 163 -7.79 -18.01 -8.82
C GLY A 163 -8.82 -19.12 -8.81
N ILE A 164 -8.85 -19.90 -9.89
CA ILE A 164 -9.43 -21.27 -9.91
C ILE A 164 -8.68 -22.18 -8.89
N HIS A 165 -7.63 -21.67 -8.23
CA HIS A 165 -6.89 -22.25 -7.11
C HIS A 165 -7.65 -22.27 -5.77
N SER A 166 -8.96 -22.14 -5.77
CA SER A 166 -9.72 -22.53 -4.58
C SER A 166 -9.48 -24.04 -4.34
N PRO A 167 -9.16 -24.49 -3.12
CA PRO A 167 -8.95 -25.92 -2.84
C PRO A 167 -10.17 -26.76 -3.27
N TYR A 168 -11.36 -26.15 -3.28
CA TYR A 168 -12.58 -26.74 -3.80
C TYR A 168 -12.53 -27.06 -5.30
N MET A 169 -11.97 -26.17 -6.11
CA MET A 169 -11.87 -26.36 -7.56
C MET A 169 -10.75 -27.36 -7.91
N ILE A 170 -9.65 -27.37 -7.16
CA ILE A 170 -8.60 -28.39 -7.27
C ILE A 170 -9.16 -29.76 -6.90
N PHE A 171 -9.88 -29.86 -5.78
CA PHE A 171 -10.55 -31.09 -5.36
C PHE A 171 -11.58 -31.56 -6.39
N PHE A 172 -12.37 -30.64 -6.96
CA PHE A 172 -13.32 -30.95 -8.03
C PHE A 172 -12.60 -31.49 -9.28
N PHE A 173 -11.51 -30.85 -9.72
CA PHE A 173 -10.69 -31.35 -10.82
C PHE A 173 -10.13 -32.74 -10.53
N LEU A 174 -9.55 -32.97 -9.35
CA LEU A 174 -9.02 -34.27 -8.96
C LEU A 174 -10.11 -35.35 -8.85
N LEU A 175 -11.29 -35.00 -8.32
CA LEU A 175 -12.45 -35.90 -8.24
C LEU A 175 -12.94 -36.26 -9.65
N THR A 176 -13.05 -35.29 -10.55
CA THR A 176 -13.41 -35.57 -11.95
C THR A 176 -12.36 -36.46 -12.61
N CYS A 177 -11.06 -36.17 -12.48
CA CYS A 177 -9.99 -37.04 -12.98
C CYS A 177 -10.06 -38.46 -12.43
N PHE A 178 -10.35 -38.63 -11.13
CA PHE A 178 -10.50 -39.95 -10.50
C PHE A 178 -11.75 -40.69 -11.00
N LEU A 179 -12.88 -40.00 -11.13
CA LEU A 179 -14.11 -40.57 -11.68
C LEU A 179 -13.91 -40.97 -13.16
N PHE A 180 -13.25 -40.15 -13.98
CA PHE A 180 -12.88 -40.51 -15.35
C PHE A 180 -11.90 -41.70 -15.40
N SER A 181 -10.92 -41.76 -14.50
CA SER A 181 -9.97 -42.88 -14.45
C SER A 181 -10.62 -44.20 -14.00
N THR A 182 -11.63 -44.13 -13.13
CA THR A 182 -12.36 -45.30 -12.62
C THR A 182 -13.55 -45.72 -13.49
N SER A 183 -14.05 -44.82 -14.34
CA SER A 183 -15.06 -45.11 -15.36
C SER A 183 -14.48 -45.49 -16.73
N ILE A 184 -13.16 -45.26 -16.95
CA ILE A 184 -12.41 -45.77 -18.10
C ILE A 184 -11.36 -46.83 -17.67
N PRO A 185 -11.73 -47.97 -17.04
CA PRO A 185 -10.86 -49.14 -17.01
C PRO A 185 -10.93 -49.96 -18.31
N CYS A 186 -11.74 -49.54 -19.29
CA CYS A 186 -12.12 -50.38 -20.43
C CYS A 186 -11.85 -49.77 -21.82
N LEU A 187 -10.81 -48.95 -22.01
CA LEU A 187 -10.33 -48.62 -23.36
C LEU A 187 -8.86 -48.97 -23.63
N ASN A 188 -8.21 -49.74 -22.75
CA ASN A 188 -6.92 -50.37 -23.07
C ASN A 188 -7.05 -51.62 -23.97
N HIS A 189 -8.22 -51.83 -24.61
CA HIS A 189 -8.38 -52.87 -25.63
C HIS A 189 -9.09 -52.39 -26.91
N PHE A 190 -9.23 -51.08 -27.15
CA PHE A 190 -9.78 -50.59 -28.42
C PHE A 190 -9.35 -49.14 -28.65
N TYR A 191 -8.15 -48.91 -29.19
CA TYR A 191 -7.85 -47.83 -30.15
C TYR A 191 -6.40 -47.91 -30.67
N TRP A 192 -6.02 -49.09 -31.22
CA TRP A 192 -5.18 -49.12 -32.41
C TRP A 192 -6.11 -49.25 -33.62
N GLY A 193 -6.73 -48.14 -33.99
CA GLY A 193 -7.69 -48.08 -35.09
C GLY A 193 -7.92 -46.63 -35.49
N TRP A 194 -6.99 -46.07 -36.26
CA TRP A 194 -7.21 -44.79 -36.92
C TRP A 194 -8.42 -44.91 -37.85
N GLY A 195 -9.48 -44.19 -37.51
CA GLY A 195 -10.63 -43.93 -38.37
C GLY A 195 -11.04 -42.48 -38.19
N SER A 196 -10.89 -41.68 -39.23
CA SER A 196 -11.30 -40.28 -39.33
C SER A 196 -12.80 -40.15 -39.04
N GLY A 197 -13.16 -39.76 -37.82
CA GLY A 197 -14.53 -39.49 -37.40
C GLY A 197 -14.58 -38.28 -36.47
N LEU A 198 -15.69 -37.53 -36.54
CA LEU A 198 -15.98 -36.25 -35.86
C LEU A 198 -15.74 -36.25 -34.32
N GLU A 199 -15.64 -37.44 -33.71
CA GLU A 199 -15.36 -37.63 -32.29
C GLU A 199 -13.89 -37.33 -31.92
N GLY A 200 -12.93 -37.61 -32.82
CA GLY A 200 -11.51 -37.33 -32.59
C GLY A 200 -11.18 -35.84 -32.57
N THR A 201 -11.84 -35.05 -33.42
CA THR A 201 -11.77 -33.59 -33.40
C THR A 201 -12.38 -32.99 -32.14
N THR A 202 -13.42 -33.61 -31.58
CA THR A 202 -14.06 -33.11 -30.35
C THR A 202 -13.18 -33.40 -29.13
N VAL A 203 -12.56 -34.58 -29.04
CA VAL A 203 -11.60 -34.91 -27.97
C VAL A 203 -10.33 -34.08 -28.09
N PHE A 204 -9.84 -33.86 -29.32
CA PHE A 204 -8.69 -32.99 -29.56
C PHE A 204 -9.01 -31.55 -29.19
N LEU A 205 -10.18 -31.03 -29.56
CA LEU A 205 -10.64 -29.70 -29.15
C LEU A 205 -10.84 -29.60 -27.64
N ILE A 206 -11.40 -30.62 -26.97
CA ILE A 206 -11.56 -30.63 -25.51
C ILE A 206 -10.19 -30.59 -24.83
N LEU A 207 -9.23 -31.40 -25.27
CA LEU A 207 -7.86 -31.36 -24.74
C LEU A 207 -7.15 -30.04 -25.08
N PHE A 208 -7.38 -29.48 -26.27
CA PHE A 208 -6.82 -28.19 -26.69
C PHE A 208 -7.42 -27.02 -25.89
N PHE A 209 -8.72 -27.06 -25.57
CA PHE A 209 -9.40 -26.11 -24.69
C PHE A 209 -8.98 -26.30 -23.22
N GLN A 210 -8.75 -27.54 -22.77
CA GLN A 210 -8.21 -27.82 -21.44
C GLN A 210 -6.80 -27.23 -21.28
N VAL A 211 -5.98 -27.27 -22.34
CA VAL A 211 -4.61 -26.71 -22.34
C VAL A 211 -4.61 -25.18 -22.48
N LEU A 212 -5.51 -24.60 -23.30
CA LEU A 212 -5.65 -23.14 -23.45
C LEU A 212 -6.12 -22.41 -22.19
N ILE A 213 -6.79 -23.11 -21.26
CA ILE A 213 -7.28 -22.51 -20.00
C ILE A 213 -6.21 -22.51 -18.90
N ILE A 214 -5.13 -23.29 -19.03
CA ILE A 214 -4.14 -23.49 -17.97
C ILE A 214 -2.96 -22.49 -18.04
N GLU A 215 -2.72 -21.79 -19.15
CA GLU A 215 -1.66 -20.78 -19.24
C GLU A 215 -2.07 -19.52 -20.03
N PRO A 216 -2.44 -18.39 -19.39
CA PRO A 216 -2.54 -17.11 -20.08
C PRO A 216 -1.17 -16.40 -20.22
N VAL A 217 -0.08 -17.00 -19.74
CA VAL A 217 1.24 -16.35 -19.67
C VAL A 217 2.26 -17.08 -20.54
N SER A 218 2.14 -16.94 -21.86
CA SER A 218 3.28 -16.77 -22.81
C SER A 218 2.87 -17.12 -24.24
N VAL A 219 1.99 -16.31 -24.83
CA VAL A 219 1.58 -16.44 -26.25
C VAL A 219 2.73 -16.13 -27.23
N ASN A 220 3.92 -15.75 -26.75
CA ASN A 220 5.09 -15.43 -27.57
C ASN A 220 6.19 -16.51 -27.55
N CYS A 221 6.18 -17.47 -26.62
CA CYS A 221 7.20 -18.54 -26.62
C CYS A 221 6.82 -19.70 -27.56
N LEU A 222 5.53 -19.94 -27.79
CA LEU A 222 5.07 -21.09 -28.58
C LEU A 222 5.11 -20.86 -30.11
N LYS A 223 5.22 -19.62 -30.59
CA LYS A 223 5.37 -19.34 -32.03
C LYS A 223 6.67 -19.92 -32.60
N THR A 224 7.73 -20.03 -31.79
CA THR A 224 9.01 -20.60 -32.22
C THR A 224 8.97 -22.13 -32.23
N VAL A 225 8.15 -22.77 -31.38
CA VAL A 225 8.04 -24.24 -31.32
C VAL A 225 7.13 -24.77 -32.42
N CYS A 226 6.01 -24.11 -32.73
CA CYS A 226 5.14 -24.54 -33.83
C CYS A 226 5.76 -24.35 -35.23
N HIS A 227 6.68 -23.40 -35.42
CA HIS A 227 7.38 -23.23 -36.70
C HIS A 227 8.48 -24.29 -36.92
N ALA A 228 8.96 -24.94 -35.85
CA ALA A 228 9.95 -26.02 -35.94
C ALA A 228 9.31 -27.38 -36.28
N VAL A 229 8.05 -27.61 -35.90
CA VAL A 229 7.36 -28.90 -36.14
C VAL A 229 6.79 -28.99 -37.56
N PHE A 230 6.48 -27.86 -38.20
CA PHE A 230 5.99 -27.85 -39.60
C PHE A 230 7.08 -28.12 -40.66
N LEU A 231 8.36 -28.14 -40.30
CA LEU A 231 9.47 -28.40 -41.24
C LEU A 231 10.02 -29.83 -41.20
N TYR A 232 9.50 -30.71 -40.34
CA TYR A 232 9.93 -32.12 -40.24
C TYR A 232 8.84 -33.12 -40.67
N ALA A 233 7.86 -32.66 -41.43
CA ALA A 233 6.79 -33.50 -41.98
C ALA A 233 6.65 -33.29 -43.50
N HIS A 234 7.77 -33.38 -44.23
CA HIS A 234 7.78 -33.63 -45.66
C HIS A 234 8.71 -34.78 -46.00
#